data_AF-A0A9P6ZUM9-F1
#
_entry.id   AF-A0A9P6ZUM9-F1
#
_cell.length_a   1.000
_cell.length_b   1.000
_cell.length_c   1.000
_cell.angle_alpha   90.00
_cell.angle_beta   90.00
_cell.angle_gamma   90.00
#
_symmetry.space_group_name_H-M   'P 1'
#
loop_
_entity.id
_entity.type
_entity.pdbx_description
1 polymer ?
#
loop_
_entity_poly.entity_id
_entity_poly.type
_entity_poly.pdbx_seq_one_letter_code
_entity_poly.pdbx_strand_id
1 'polypeptide(L)'
;VNSVGGISAFNDGKGLWFNIEFIPLGLDVPKRCKNVKPKSINKVVYIHEDYWLSDMLVKVLEVLKQCDLLEHSGLYSNGQVLDINSLTITYSIPKTRTKDIVLEGEDDFTKMVGQVQAKKNAEGTLVLIENKRTNVPDSDDNDTRQPNGRKKAKKQSQTHESNTEEEEQDRIIKDLQNQYHCEDKACPYNICWPAGTSVNDHVHLTFQHLRLWASAIVVDFIMSSHSY
;
A
#
# COMPACT_ATOMS: atom_id res chain seq x y z
N VAL A 1 26.46 11.23 0.94
CA VAL A 1 26.15 12.32 0.00
C VAL A 1 25.46 11.65 -1.19
N ASN A 2 24.17 11.34 -1.06
CA ASN A 2 23.41 10.66 -2.10
C ASN A 2 22.39 11.65 -2.67
N SER A 3 22.32 11.67 -4.01
CA SER A 3 21.85 12.75 -4.87
C SER A 3 20.56 13.44 -4.43
N VAL A 4 20.62 14.77 -4.38
CA VAL A 4 19.46 15.66 -4.54
C VAL A 4 18.94 15.38 -5.96
N GLY A 5 17.81 14.71 -6.09
CA GLY A 5 17.29 14.43 -7.43
C GLY A 5 16.82 15.73 -8.09
N GLY A 6 17.17 15.84 -9.37
CA GLY A 6 17.02 17.07 -10.14
C GLY A 6 15.58 17.31 -10.59
N ILE A 7 15.40 18.35 -11.40
CA ILE A 7 14.16 18.56 -12.15
C ILE A 7 14.05 17.41 -13.17
N SER A 8 12.86 16.80 -13.28
CA SER A 8 12.63 15.73 -14.26
C SER A 8 12.96 16.19 -15.68
N ALA A 9 13.47 15.28 -16.51
CA ALA A 9 13.69 15.53 -17.93
C ALA A 9 12.39 15.58 -18.75
N PHE A 10 11.24 15.24 -18.16
CA PHE A 10 9.97 15.04 -18.87
C PHE A 10 8.86 16.00 -18.41
N ASN A 11 7.97 16.34 -19.34
CA ASN A 11 6.75 17.12 -19.11
C ASN A 11 6.97 18.39 -18.27
N ASP A 12 7.89 19.26 -18.72
CA ASP A 12 8.24 20.52 -18.06
C ASP A 12 8.73 20.35 -16.61
N GLY A 13 9.46 19.26 -16.34
CA GLY A 13 10.01 18.98 -15.01
C GLY A 13 9.07 18.25 -14.07
N LYS A 14 7.91 17.80 -14.55
CA LYS A 14 6.90 17.14 -13.70
C LYS A 14 7.12 15.64 -13.56
N GLY A 15 7.75 14.99 -14.53
CA GLY A 15 7.88 13.52 -14.58
C GLY A 15 7.13 12.88 -15.75
N LEU A 16 7.13 11.56 -15.76
CA LEU A 16 6.37 10.72 -16.69
C LEU A 16 4.87 10.85 -16.40
N TRP A 17 4.06 10.97 -17.45
CA TRP A 17 2.62 11.16 -17.34
C TRP A 17 1.90 9.81 -17.30
N PHE A 18 1.08 9.58 -16.29
CA PHE A 18 0.28 8.36 -16.18
C PHE A 18 -1.19 8.67 -15.95
N ASN A 19 -2.04 8.06 -16.78
CA ASN A 19 -3.46 7.91 -16.46
C ASN A 19 -3.65 6.68 -15.58
N ILE A 20 -4.19 6.88 -14.38
CA ILE A 20 -4.49 5.83 -13.42
C ILE A 20 -5.97 5.49 -13.50
N GLU A 21 -6.29 4.21 -13.68
CA GLU A 21 -7.61 3.64 -13.45
C GLU A 21 -7.57 2.75 -12.20
N PHE A 22 -8.26 3.15 -11.14
CA PHE A 22 -8.39 2.34 -9.93
C PHE A 22 -9.77 1.68 -9.86
N ILE A 23 -9.77 0.38 -9.62
CA ILE A 23 -10.97 -0.45 -9.47
C ILE A 23 -11.02 -0.93 -8.02
N PRO A 24 -11.81 -0.27 -7.16
CA PRO A 24 -11.94 -0.69 -5.76
C PRO A 24 -12.62 -2.04 -5.66
N LEU A 25 -12.30 -2.76 -4.59
CA LEU A 25 -12.97 -4.01 -4.29
C LEU A 25 -14.42 -3.69 -3.93
N GLY A 26 -15.36 -4.23 -4.71
CA GLY A 26 -16.77 -4.06 -4.42
C GLY A 26 -17.09 -4.64 -3.05
N LEU A 27 -17.49 -3.80 -2.09
CA LEU A 27 -18.15 -4.24 -0.86
C LEU A 27 -19.23 -5.25 -1.26
N ASP A 28 -19.30 -6.41 -0.60
CA ASP A 28 -20.31 -7.43 -0.88
C ASP A 28 -21.71 -6.84 -0.64
N VAL A 29 -22.28 -6.23 -1.69
CA VAL A 29 -23.63 -5.70 -1.67
C VAL A 29 -24.55 -6.91 -1.81
N PRO A 30 -25.50 -7.15 -0.88
CA PRO A 30 -26.39 -8.29 -0.98
C PRO A 30 -27.20 -8.18 -2.28
N LYS A 31 -26.99 -9.16 -3.18
CA LYS A 31 -27.69 -9.35 -4.46
C LYS A 31 -27.96 -8.04 -5.22
N ARG A 32 -26.99 -7.57 -6.02
CA ARG A 32 -27.29 -6.65 -7.14
C ARG A 32 -26.84 -7.20 -8.49
N CYS A 33 -27.63 -6.83 -9.49
CA CYS A 33 -27.79 -7.43 -10.81
C CYS A 33 -26.49 -7.78 -11.53
N LYS A 34 -26.48 -8.95 -12.20
CA LYS A 34 -25.35 -9.67 -12.80
C LYS A 34 -24.40 -8.92 -13.77
N ASN A 35 -24.55 -7.62 -14.04
CA ASN A 35 -23.80 -6.92 -15.11
C ASN A 35 -23.34 -5.48 -14.79
N VAL A 36 -23.36 -5.03 -13.53
CA VAL A 36 -22.87 -3.67 -13.20
C VAL A 36 -21.35 -3.70 -12.99
N LYS A 37 -20.60 -3.04 -13.88
CA LYS A 37 -19.16 -2.86 -13.71
C LYS A 37 -18.87 -2.02 -12.45
N PRO A 38 -17.86 -2.37 -11.63
CA PRO A 38 -17.44 -1.52 -10.52
C PRO A 38 -17.14 -0.11 -11.00
N LYS A 39 -17.45 0.90 -10.19
CA LYS A 39 -17.17 2.29 -10.53
C LYS A 39 -15.66 2.52 -10.42
N SER A 40 -14.98 2.70 -11.55
CA SER A 40 -13.56 3.02 -11.53
C SER A 40 -13.30 4.49 -11.19
N ILE A 41 -12.21 4.74 -10.46
CA ILE A 41 -11.70 6.07 -10.14
C ILE A 41 -10.56 6.36 -11.11
N ASN A 42 -10.71 7.43 -11.90
CA ASN A 42 -9.69 7.83 -12.88
C ASN A 42 -8.95 9.08 -12.38
N LYS A 43 -7.61 9.03 -12.41
CA LYS A 43 -6.73 10.13 -12.00
C LYS A 43 -5.55 10.25 -12.95
N VAL A 44 -4.94 11.42 -12.97
CA VAL A 44 -3.66 11.65 -13.65
C VAL A 44 -2.61 11.91 -12.59
N VAL A 45 -1.45 11.28 -12.73
CA VAL A 45 -0.28 11.50 -11.88
C VAL A 45 0.96 11.73 -12.74
N TYR A 46 1.91 12.48 -12.20
CA TYR A 46 3.25 12.55 -12.75
C TYR A 46 4.20 11.81 -11.81
N ILE A 47 5.00 10.91 -12.37
CA ILE A 47 5.95 10.07 -11.63
C ILE A 47 7.35 10.41 -12.12
N HIS A 48 8.26 10.74 -11.21
CA HIS A 48 9.64 11.03 -11.59
C HIS A 48 10.33 9.75 -12.10
N GLU A 49 11.18 9.89 -13.10
CA GLU A 49 11.91 8.78 -13.72
C GLU A 49 12.83 8.01 -12.75
N ASP A 50 13.32 8.69 -11.71
CA ASP A 50 14.23 8.14 -10.71
C ASP A 50 13.53 7.59 -9.46
N TYR A 51 12.19 7.59 -9.44
CA TYR A 51 11.45 6.96 -8.34
C TYR A 51 11.77 5.48 -8.28
N TRP A 52 11.70 4.90 -7.09
CA TRP A 52 11.59 3.44 -6.96
C TRP A 52 10.12 3.03 -7.07
N LEU A 53 9.87 1.74 -7.25
CA LEU A 53 8.51 1.21 -7.29
C LEU A 53 7.72 1.61 -6.04
N SER A 54 8.35 1.54 -4.86
CA SER A 54 7.75 1.98 -3.61
C SER A 54 7.27 3.43 -3.68
N ASP A 55 8.14 4.36 -4.11
CA ASP A 55 7.81 5.79 -4.23
C ASP A 55 6.65 6.04 -5.20
N MET A 56 6.66 5.34 -6.34
CA MET A 56 5.57 5.40 -7.30
C MET A 56 4.25 4.97 -6.66
N LEU A 57 4.25 3.88 -5.90
CA LEU A 57 3.05 3.34 -5.27
C LEU A 57 2.50 4.26 -4.20
N VAL A 58 3.37 4.86 -3.36
CA VAL A 58 2.95 5.88 -2.40
C VAL A 58 2.26 7.03 -3.11
N LYS A 59 2.90 7.56 -4.16
CA LYS A 59 2.38 8.72 -4.89
C LYS A 59 1.03 8.43 -5.55
N VAL A 60 0.90 7.26 -6.18
CA VAL A 60 -0.35 6.83 -6.82
C VAL A 60 -1.47 6.70 -5.79
N LEU A 61 -1.23 6.04 -4.66
CA LEU A 61 -2.25 5.84 -3.62
C LEU A 61 -2.60 7.14 -2.89
N GLU A 62 -1.65 8.05 -2.71
CA GLU A 62 -1.91 9.41 -2.22
C GLU A 62 -2.87 10.18 -3.15
N VAL A 63 -2.60 10.18 -4.47
CA VAL A 63 -3.45 10.84 -5.48
C VAL A 63 -4.85 10.22 -5.52
N LEU A 64 -4.96 8.91 -5.31
CA LEU A 64 -6.23 8.19 -5.21
C LEU A 64 -6.95 8.41 -3.87
N LYS A 65 -6.26 8.96 -2.85
CA LYS A 65 -6.71 9.02 -1.46
C LYS A 65 -7.05 7.63 -0.92
N GLN A 66 -6.20 6.66 -1.25
CA GLN A 66 -6.32 5.25 -0.87
C GLN A 66 -5.07 4.79 -0.09
N CYS A 67 -4.52 5.66 0.75
CA CYS A 67 -3.38 5.33 1.61
C CYS A 67 -3.72 4.23 2.64
N ASP A 68 -5.01 4.00 2.91
CA ASP A 68 -5.54 2.85 3.65
C ASP A 68 -5.29 1.50 2.96
N LEU A 69 -4.84 1.49 1.71
CA LEU A 69 -4.36 0.28 1.04
C LEU A 69 -2.87 0.04 1.28
N LEU A 70 -2.07 1.10 1.52
CA LEU A 70 -0.67 0.98 1.97
C LEU A 70 -0.57 0.37 3.36
N GLU A 71 -1.56 0.73 4.17
CA GLU A 71 -1.88 0.21 5.49
C GLU A 71 -1.84 -1.34 5.55
N HIS A 72 -2.12 -2.03 4.44
CA HIS A 72 -2.14 -3.50 4.38
C HIS A 72 -1.15 -4.12 3.37
N SER A 73 -0.25 -3.33 2.81
CA SER A 73 0.74 -3.81 1.83
C SER A 73 2.12 -3.94 2.49
N GLY A 74 2.84 -5.03 2.23
CA GLY A 74 4.23 -5.25 2.69
C GLY A 74 5.26 -4.27 2.10
N LEU A 75 4.82 -3.19 1.44
CA LEU A 75 5.65 -2.17 0.80
C LEU A 75 6.65 -1.48 1.73
N TYR A 76 6.51 -1.67 3.05
CA TYR A 76 7.31 -1.00 4.07
C TYR A 76 8.01 -1.95 5.05
N SER A 77 7.88 -3.28 4.89
CA SER A 77 8.60 -4.25 5.69
C SER A 77 9.97 -4.53 5.05
N ASN A 78 10.99 -3.81 5.52
CA ASN A 78 12.41 -4.19 5.41
C ASN A 78 13.01 -4.33 4.00
N GLY A 79 12.45 -3.69 2.97
CA GLY A 79 12.99 -3.77 1.61
C GLY A 79 12.84 -5.16 0.98
N GLN A 80 11.95 -6.00 1.52
CA GLN A 80 11.51 -7.22 0.84
C GLN A 80 10.23 -6.96 0.06
N VAL A 81 10.15 -7.71 -1.04
CA VAL A 81 9.17 -7.66 -2.11
C VAL A 81 7.75 -7.47 -1.56
N LEU A 82 7.16 -6.35 -1.96
CA LEU A 82 5.76 -6.23 -2.37
C LEU A 82 4.91 -7.49 -2.06
N ASP A 83 4.32 -7.54 -0.87
CA ASP A 83 3.15 -8.39 -0.69
C ASP A 83 1.97 -7.71 -1.40
N ILE A 84 1.92 -7.89 -2.73
CA ILE A 84 0.92 -7.35 -3.67
C ILE A 84 -0.45 -8.03 -3.49
N ASN A 85 -0.61 -8.90 -2.49
CA ASN A 85 -1.84 -9.67 -2.31
C ASN A 85 -3.10 -8.78 -2.20
N SER A 86 -2.96 -7.50 -1.84
CA SER A 86 -4.06 -6.53 -1.78
C SER A 86 -4.34 -5.76 -3.07
N LEU A 87 -3.40 -5.65 -4.02
CA LEU A 87 -3.50 -4.74 -5.18
C LEU A 87 -2.86 -5.29 -6.45
N THR A 88 -3.60 -5.81 -7.41
CA THR A 88 -3.02 -6.11 -8.74
C THR A 88 -2.74 -4.82 -9.51
N ILE A 89 -1.51 -4.62 -9.97
CA ILE A 89 -1.11 -3.44 -10.74
C ILE A 89 -0.69 -3.88 -12.13
N THR A 90 -1.28 -3.26 -13.15
CA THR A 90 -0.91 -3.48 -14.54
C THR A 90 -0.59 -2.16 -15.23
N TYR A 91 0.28 -2.20 -16.23
CA TYR A 91 0.60 -1.04 -17.05
C TYR A 91 0.40 -1.30 -18.54
N SER A 92 0.07 -0.21 -19.25
CA SER A 92 -0.05 -0.18 -20.70
C SER A 92 0.64 1.07 -21.24
N ILE A 93 1.20 0.97 -22.44
CA ILE A 93 1.82 2.11 -23.12
C ILE A 93 1.04 2.39 -24.41
N PRO A 94 0.38 3.55 -24.52
CA PRO A 94 -0.44 3.87 -25.68
C PRO A 94 0.31 3.71 -27.01
N LYS A 95 -0.41 3.21 -28.02
CA LYS A 95 0.09 3.01 -29.40
C LYS A 95 1.28 2.05 -29.48
N THR A 96 1.34 1.06 -28.59
CA THR A 96 2.32 -0.03 -28.61
C THR A 96 1.69 -1.41 -28.45
N ARG A 97 2.52 -2.46 -28.48
CA ARG A 97 2.11 -3.82 -28.10
C ARG A 97 2.15 -4.06 -26.59
N THR A 98 2.69 -3.12 -25.80
CA THR A 98 2.73 -3.18 -24.34
C THR A 98 1.35 -2.84 -23.80
N LYS A 99 0.60 -3.87 -23.40
CA LYS A 99 -0.76 -3.74 -22.89
C LYS A 99 -0.98 -4.71 -21.74
N ASP A 100 -1.60 -4.23 -20.67
CA ASP A 100 -2.04 -4.98 -19.49
C ASP A 100 -0.93 -5.87 -18.89
N ILE A 101 0.31 -5.34 -18.81
CA ILE A 101 1.45 -6.06 -18.24
C ILE A 101 1.41 -5.92 -16.73
N VAL A 102 1.40 -7.04 -16.00
CA VAL A 102 1.45 -7.07 -14.54
C VAL A 102 2.80 -6.55 -14.06
N LEU A 103 2.77 -5.72 -13.03
CA LEU A 103 3.95 -5.17 -12.38
C LEU A 103 4.15 -5.94 -11.06
N GLU A 104 5.08 -6.90 -11.07
CA GLU A 104 5.33 -7.81 -9.93
C GLU A 104 6.52 -7.36 -9.05
N GLY A 105 7.37 -6.47 -9.56
CA GLY A 105 8.53 -6.00 -8.80
C GLY A 105 9.33 -4.90 -9.50
N GLU A 106 10.46 -4.54 -8.88
CA GLU A 106 11.31 -3.40 -9.28
C GLU A 106 11.84 -3.53 -10.73
N ASP A 107 12.16 -4.75 -11.16
CA ASP A 107 12.63 -5.01 -12.52
C ASP A 107 11.58 -4.67 -13.59
N ASP A 108 10.31 -4.97 -13.33
CA ASP A 108 9.22 -4.67 -14.24
C ASP A 108 8.87 -3.19 -14.22
N PHE A 109 8.97 -2.55 -13.06
CA PHE A 109 8.88 -1.11 -12.93
C PHE A 109 9.98 -0.39 -13.73
N THR A 110 11.23 -0.83 -13.61
CA THR A 110 12.37 -0.28 -14.36
C THR A 110 12.15 -0.42 -15.87
N LYS A 111 11.66 -1.59 -16.33
CA LYS A 111 11.29 -1.81 -17.74
C LYS A 111 10.17 -0.87 -18.17
N MET A 112 9.12 -0.71 -17.36
CA MET A 112 8.01 0.18 -17.64
C MET A 112 8.51 1.62 -17.81
N VAL A 113 9.30 2.13 -16.85
CA VAL A 113 9.89 3.47 -16.89
C VAL A 113 10.68 3.67 -18.19
N GLY A 114 11.59 2.76 -18.53
CA GLY A 114 12.37 2.84 -19.77
C GLY A 114 11.52 2.83 -21.05
N GLN A 115 10.46 2.01 -21.09
CA GLN A 115 9.56 1.97 -22.24
C GLN A 115 8.72 3.25 -22.38
N VAL A 116 8.29 3.85 -21.26
CA VAL A 116 7.53 5.11 -21.24
C VAL A 116 8.43 6.28 -21.65
N GLN A 117 9.65 6.37 -21.12
CA GLN A 117 10.64 7.39 -21.50
C GLN A 117 10.96 7.38 -23.00
N ALA A 118 10.99 6.20 -23.62
CA ALA A 118 11.21 6.06 -25.06
C ALA A 118 10.07 6.63 -25.92
N LYS A 119 8.94 7.04 -25.32
CA LYS A 119 7.83 7.69 -26.03
C LYS A 119 7.99 9.19 -26.07
N LYS A 120 7.61 9.77 -27.22
CA LYS A 120 7.64 11.22 -27.47
C LYS A 120 6.97 12.05 -26.36
N ASN A 121 5.89 11.53 -25.76
CA ASN A 121 5.12 12.22 -24.73
C ASN A 121 5.35 11.67 -23.31
N ALA A 122 6.23 10.67 -23.15
CA ALA A 122 6.47 10.01 -21.87
C ALA A 122 5.16 9.64 -21.13
N GLU A 123 4.25 8.99 -21.86
CA GLU A 123 2.88 8.71 -21.44
C GLU A 123 2.63 7.21 -21.26
N GLY A 124 1.99 6.85 -20.15
CA GLY A 124 1.56 5.49 -19.82
C GLY A 124 0.17 5.44 -19.18
N THR A 125 -0.32 4.23 -18.95
CA THR A 125 -1.56 3.97 -18.20
C THR A 125 -1.29 2.93 -17.13
N LEU A 126 -1.73 3.20 -15.92
CA LEU A 126 -1.69 2.27 -14.79
C LEU A 126 -3.12 1.84 -14.47
N VAL A 127 -3.35 0.55 -14.28
CA VAL A 127 -4.62 0.01 -13.78
C VAL A 127 -4.33 -0.69 -12.46
N LEU A 128 -4.95 -0.22 -11.39
CA LEU A 128 -4.85 -0.77 -10.06
C LEU A 128 -6.18 -1.44 -9.70
N ILE A 129 -6.13 -2.72 -9.34
CA ILE A 129 -7.28 -3.51 -8.97
C ILE A 129 -7.08 -3.99 -7.54
N GLU A 130 -7.98 -3.62 -6.65
CA GLU A 130 -7.96 -4.12 -5.28
C GLU A 130 -8.44 -5.58 -5.23
N ASN A 131 -7.64 -6.44 -4.60
CA ASN A 131 -7.86 -7.89 -4.54
C ASN A 131 -8.63 -8.29 -3.26
N LYS A 132 -9.48 -9.33 -3.36
CA LYS A 132 -10.10 -9.94 -2.17
C LYS A 132 -9.01 -10.63 -1.35
N ARG A 133 -8.96 -10.32 -0.05
CA ARG A 133 -8.09 -11.03 0.90
C ARG A 133 -8.48 -12.51 0.91
N THR A 134 -7.52 -13.40 0.65
CA THR A 134 -7.67 -14.82 1.00
C THR A 134 -7.47 -14.96 2.51
N ASN A 135 -8.56 -14.89 3.28
CA ASN A 135 -8.56 -15.49 4.61
C ASN A 135 -8.41 -17.00 4.42
N VAL A 136 -7.32 -17.56 4.96
CA VAL A 136 -7.14 -19.01 5.16
C VAL A 136 -8.36 -19.52 5.97
N PRO A 137 -8.93 -20.69 5.66
CA PRO A 137 -10.30 -21.04 6.04
C PRO A 137 -10.54 -21.02 7.55
N ASP A 138 -11.62 -20.34 7.93
CA ASP A 138 -12.32 -20.53 9.20
C ASP A 138 -12.47 -22.02 9.46
N SER A 139 -11.91 -22.49 10.58
CA SER A 139 -12.24 -23.81 11.10
C SER A 139 -13.70 -23.79 11.48
N ASP A 140 -14.49 -24.42 10.62
CA ASP A 140 -15.92 -24.71 10.75
C ASP A 140 -16.14 -25.51 12.06
N ASP A 141 -16.44 -24.82 13.17
CA ASP A 141 -16.99 -25.47 14.36
C ASP A 141 -18.46 -25.07 14.51
N ASN A 142 -19.26 -25.82 13.78
CA ASN A 142 -20.70 -25.77 13.77
C ASN A 142 -21.22 -26.58 14.97
N ASP A 143 -21.57 -25.91 16.08
CA ASP A 143 -22.54 -26.50 16.99
C ASP A 143 -23.60 -25.49 17.45
N THR A 144 -24.84 -25.81 17.09
CA THR A 144 -26.01 -24.99 17.35
C THR A 144 -26.81 -25.62 18.50
N ARG A 145 -27.04 -24.86 19.59
CA ARG A 145 -28.37 -24.51 20.19
C ARG A 145 -28.34 -24.32 21.72
N GLN A 146 -28.83 -23.14 22.12
CA GLN A 146 -29.23 -22.63 23.45
C GLN A 146 -30.31 -23.50 24.19
N PRO A 147 -30.86 -23.17 25.42
CA PRO A 147 -30.78 -21.94 26.24
C PRO A 147 -30.75 -22.04 27.80
N ASN A 148 -30.49 -20.87 28.40
CA ASN A 148 -31.03 -20.30 29.65
C ASN A 148 -30.57 -20.78 31.05
N GLY A 149 -29.98 -19.83 31.80
CA GLY A 149 -29.92 -19.87 33.27
C GLY A 149 -29.26 -18.62 33.86
N ARG A 150 -30.07 -17.65 34.32
CA ARG A 150 -29.64 -16.46 35.09
C ARG A 150 -28.83 -16.83 36.33
N LYS A 151 -27.61 -16.30 36.52
CA LYS A 151 -27.06 -15.84 37.82
C LYS A 151 -26.02 -14.73 37.63
N LYS A 152 -26.12 -13.66 38.43
CA LYS A 152 -25.14 -12.58 38.55
C LYS A 152 -23.81 -13.14 39.08
N ALA A 153 -22.71 -12.89 38.39
CA ALA A 153 -21.36 -13.10 38.89
C ALA A 153 -20.42 -11.99 38.40
N LYS A 154 -19.46 -11.66 39.26
CA LYS A 154 -18.48 -10.57 39.19
C LYS A 154 -17.88 -10.34 37.81
N LYS A 155 -17.71 -9.06 37.47
CA LYS A 155 -16.75 -8.56 36.48
C LYS A 155 -15.33 -8.94 36.93
N GLN A 156 -14.91 -10.17 36.64
CA GLN A 156 -13.51 -10.51 36.52
C GLN A 156 -13.09 -9.98 35.16
N SER A 157 -12.23 -8.97 35.17
CA SER A 157 -11.41 -8.62 34.03
C SER A 157 -10.71 -9.90 33.60
N GLN A 158 -11.15 -10.45 32.46
CA GLN A 158 -10.34 -11.37 31.70
C GLN A 158 -9.09 -10.58 31.35
N THR A 159 -8.00 -10.87 32.06
CA THR A 159 -6.65 -10.49 31.65
C THR A 159 -6.52 -10.98 30.23
N HIS A 160 -6.65 -10.03 29.31
CA HIS A 160 -6.22 -10.17 27.93
C HIS A 160 -4.79 -10.68 27.98
N GLU A 161 -4.43 -11.61 27.11
CA GLU A 161 -3.03 -11.91 26.79
C GLU A 161 -2.45 -10.70 26.02
N SER A 162 -2.56 -9.51 26.61
CA SER A 162 -1.81 -8.31 26.31
C SER A 162 -0.48 -8.47 27.02
N ASN A 163 0.53 -8.98 26.32
CA ASN A 163 1.87 -8.51 26.64
C ASN A 163 2.82 -8.64 25.45
N THR A 164 2.96 -9.82 24.84
CA THR A 164 4.06 -9.99 23.87
C THR A 164 3.79 -9.28 22.54
N GLU A 165 2.61 -9.50 21.93
CA GLU A 165 2.30 -8.94 20.61
C GLU A 165 2.18 -7.41 20.64
N GLU A 166 1.44 -6.87 21.62
CA GLU A 166 1.28 -5.42 21.78
C GLU A 166 2.59 -4.72 22.13
N GLU A 167 3.45 -5.32 22.98
CA GLU A 167 4.79 -4.78 23.26
C GLU A 167 5.66 -4.79 22.00
N GLU A 168 5.54 -5.82 21.15
CA GLU A 168 6.30 -5.93 19.92
C GLU A 168 5.84 -4.91 18.88
N GLN A 169 4.52 -4.72 18.74
CA GLN A 169 3.96 -3.64 17.93
C GLN A 169 4.44 -2.28 18.42
N ASP A 170 4.41 -2.01 19.73
CA ASP A 170 4.89 -0.74 20.30
C ASP A 170 6.39 -0.50 20.08
N ARG A 171 7.21 -1.57 20.11
CA ARG A 171 8.63 -1.50 19.73
C ARG A 171 8.78 -1.10 18.27
N ILE A 172 8.08 -1.78 17.36
CA ILE A 172 8.15 -1.52 15.93
C ILE A 172 7.63 -0.11 15.61
N ILE A 173 6.56 0.36 16.26
CA ILE A 173 6.07 1.73 16.09
C ILE A 173 7.16 2.75 16.44
N LYS A 174 7.87 2.57 17.57
CA LYS A 174 8.97 3.47 17.94
C LYS A 174 10.10 3.47 16.92
N ASP A 175 10.44 2.29 16.41
CA ASP A 175 11.47 2.16 15.38
C ASP A 175 11.06 2.87 14.08
N LEU A 176 9.80 2.70 13.65
CA LEU A 176 9.25 3.39 12.49
C LEU A 176 9.17 4.92 12.71
N GLN A 177 8.80 5.38 13.90
CA GLN A 177 8.80 6.81 14.25
C GLN A 177 10.20 7.41 14.13
N ASN A 178 11.22 6.70 14.59
CA ASN A 178 12.61 7.12 14.48
C ASN A 178 13.10 7.08 13.03
N GLN A 179 12.75 6.03 12.29
CA GLN A 179 13.16 5.82 10.91
C GLN A 179 12.58 6.89 9.96
N TYR A 180 11.32 7.27 10.16
CA TYR A 180 10.64 8.27 9.33
C TYR A 180 10.55 9.66 9.95
N HIS A 181 11.38 9.93 10.96
CA HIS A 181 11.54 11.27 11.49
C HIS A 181 12.06 12.20 10.40
N CYS A 182 11.31 13.27 10.11
CA CYS A 182 11.71 14.22 9.08
C CYS A 182 12.78 15.18 9.62
N GLU A 183 13.93 15.24 8.95
CA GLU A 183 14.97 16.23 9.25
C GLU A 183 14.85 17.51 8.42
N ASP A 184 13.95 17.52 7.43
CA ASP A 184 13.73 18.70 6.59
C ASP A 184 12.91 19.76 7.32
N LYS A 185 13.51 20.95 7.45
CA LYS A 185 12.90 22.13 8.09
C LYS A 185 11.77 22.73 7.27
N ALA A 186 11.71 22.46 5.96
CA ALA A 186 10.63 22.90 5.10
C ALA A 186 9.41 21.97 5.15
N CYS A 187 9.58 20.74 5.65
CA CYS A 187 8.49 19.79 5.80
C CYS A 187 7.56 20.21 6.96
N PRO A 188 6.23 20.27 6.74
CA PRO A 188 5.28 20.58 7.80
C PRO A 188 5.01 19.40 8.76
N TYR A 189 5.60 18.24 8.50
CA TYR A 189 5.33 17.00 9.23
C TYR A 189 6.58 16.50 9.95
N ASN A 190 6.44 16.13 11.23
CA ASN A 190 7.54 15.54 12.01
C ASN A 190 7.84 14.10 11.60
N ILE A 191 6.83 13.38 11.10
CA ILE A 191 6.96 12.01 10.61
C ILE A 191 6.42 11.99 9.19
N CYS A 192 7.26 11.65 8.23
CA CYS A 192 6.88 11.62 6.83
C CYS A 192 7.68 10.60 6.04
N TRP A 193 7.10 10.14 4.95
CA TRP A 193 7.81 9.43 3.91
C TRP A 193 8.28 10.43 2.84
N PRO A 194 9.58 10.53 2.55
CA PRO A 194 10.04 11.31 1.39
C PRO A 194 9.68 10.55 0.13
N ALA A 195 8.53 10.87 -0.47
CA ALA A 195 8.05 10.24 -1.70
C ALA A 195 8.73 10.92 -2.89
N GLY A 196 9.96 10.50 -3.21
CA GLY A 196 10.65 10.91 -4.42
C GLY A 196 11.92 11.74 -4.25
N THR A 197 12.33 12.35 -5.35
CA THR A 197 13.62 13.03 -5.53
C THR A 197 13.64 14.51 -5.13
N SER A 198 12.46 15.14 -5.00
CA SER A 198 12.36 16.56 -4.68
C SER A 198 12.30 16.79 -3.17
N VAL A 199 12.89 17.90 -2.71
CA VAL A 199 12.92 18.30 -1.29
C VAL A 199 11.51 18.54 -0.71
N ASN A 200 10.47 18.63 -1.53
CA ASN A 200 9.12 18.99 -1.08
C ASN A 200 8.07 17.87 -1.23
N ASP A 201 8.40 16.72 -1.81
CA ASP A 201 7.45 15.61 -1.95
C ASP A 201 7.47 14.72 -0.70
N HIS A 202 6.85 15.20 0.37
CA HIS A 202 6.75 14.48 1.65
C HIS A 202 5.32 14.05 1.91
N VAL A 203 5.11 12.76 2.15
CA VAL A 203 3.81 12.18 2.52
C VAL A 203 3.72 12.07 4.03
N HIS A 204 2.69 12.67 4.62
CA HIS A 204 2.49 12.64 6.07
C HIS A 204 2.19 11.22 6.57
N LEU A 205 3.00 10.73 7.51
CA LEU A 205 2.76 9.47 8.18
C LEU A 205 2.05 9.69 9.52
N THR A 206 0.77 9.34 9.57
CA THR A 206 -0.01 9.40 10.81
C THR A 206 0.33 8.22 11.71
N PHE A 207 0.02 8.35 13.00
CA PHE A 207 0.17 7.23 13.95
C PHE A 207 -0.64 5.99 13.55
N GLN A 208 -1.77 6.17 12.86
CA GLN A 208 -2.56 5.06 12.33
C GLN A 208 -1.77 4.25 11.29
N HIS A 209 -1.05 4.92 10.38
CA HIS A 209 -0.18 4.23 9.42
C HIS A 209 0.87 3.39 10.15
N LEU A 210 1.53 3.97 11.16
CA LEU A 210 2.58 3.29 11.91
C LEU A 210 2.07 2.09 12.72
N ARG A 211 0.92 2.21 13.38
CA ARG A 211 0.31 1.09 14.12
C ARG A 211 0.05 -0.08 13.21
N LEU A 212 -0.50 0.20 12.04
CA LEU A 212 -0.88 -0.87 11.14
C LEU A 212 0.32 -1.52 10.46
N TRP A 213 1.35 -0.74 10.14
CA TRP A 213 2.64 -1.28 9.71
C TRP A 213 3.24 -2.19 10.79
N ALA A 214 3.21 -1.78 12.05
CA ALA A 214 3.68 -2.60 13.14
C ALA A 214 2.89 -3.90 13.28
N SER A 215 1.56 -3.86 13.16
CA SER A 215 0.73 -5.07 13.15
C SER A 215 1.08 -5.99 11.98
N ALA A 216 1.26 -5.46 10.77
CA ALA A 216 1.62 -6.26 9.59
C ALA A 216 2.99 -6.93 9.75
N ILE A 217 4.00 -6.21 10.26
CA ILE A 217 5.36 -6.74 10.50
C ILE A 217 5.33 -7.88 11.53
N VAL A 218 4.54 -7.76 12.61
CA VAL A 218 4.38 -8.82 13.60
C VAL A 218 3.70 -10.05 13.00
N VAL A 219 2.65 -9.86 12.20
CA VAL A 219 1.94 -10.97 11.53
C VAL A 219 2.88 -11.72 10.59
N ASP A 220 3.67 -11.02 9.77
CA ASP A 220 4.63 -11.63 8.85
C ASP A 220 5.73 -12.43 9.58
N PHE A 221 6.23 -11.88 10.69
CA PHE A 221 7.19 -12.56 11.57
C PHE A 221 6.62 -13.85 12.18
N ILE A 222 5.36 -13.83 12.63
CA ILE A 222 4.67 -15.00 13.19
C ILE A 222 4.44 -16.06 12.10
N MET A 223 3.95 -15.66 10.92
CA MET A 223 3.68 -16.58 9.81
C MET A 223 4.95 -17.24 9.27
N SER A 224 6.05 -16.50 9.22
CA SER A 224 7.38 -17.02 8.85
C SER A 224 7.93 -18.00 9.89
N SER A 225 7.62 -17.79 11.17
CA SER A 225 8.07 -18.65 12.28
C SER A 225 7.30 -19.98 12.38
N HIS A 226 6.09 -20.05 11.82
CA HIS A 226 5.23 -21.25 11.82
C HIS A 226 5.38 -22.13 10.56
N SER A 227 6.23 -21.74 9.61
CA SER A 227 6.45 -22.47 8.34
C SER A 227 7.66 -23.43 8.36
N TYR A 228 8.17 -23.79 9.55
CA TYR A 228 9.29 -24.72 9.76
C TYR A 228 8.90 -25.95 10.58
#